data_AF-A0A7C5CC22-F1
#
_entry.id   AF-A0A7C5CC22-F1
#
_cell.length_a   1.000
_cell.length_b   1.000
_cell.length_c   1.000
_cell.angle_alpha   90.00
_cell.angle_beta   90.00
_cell.angle_gamma   90.00
#
_symmetry.space_group_name_H-M   'P 1'
#
loop_
_entity.id
_entity.type
_entity.pdbx_description
1 polymer ?
#
loop_
_entity_poly.entity_id
_entity_poly.type
_entity_poly.pdbx_seq_one_letter_code
_entity_poly.pdbx_strand_id
1 'polypeptide(L)'
;DIAKGWHINASVPLEDYLIPTQVSVSGMALPAENFPAPIIKALGFNAQPLALYEGTLQLSAPLPQNTSSDPGQVLLVLQTCSDQICLAPEEVTFTLW
;
A
#
# COMPACT_ATOMS: atom_id res chain seq x y z
N ASP A 1 9.48 6.48 1.57
CA ASP A 1 9.03 7.79 1.06
C ASP A 1 8.48 7.65 -0.35
N ILE A 2 7.53 8.50 -0.71
CA ILE A 2 6.87 8.58 -2.01
C ILE A 2 7.42 9.83 -2.70
N ALA A 3 7.96 9.65 -3.91
CA ALA A 3 8.56 10.75 -4.66
C ALA A 3 7.51 11.84 -4.99
N LYS A 4 7.96 13.10 -5.09
CA LYS A 4 7.07 14.22 -5.44
C LYS A 4 6.41 13.97 -6.81
N GLY A 5 5.10 14.17 -6.88
CA GLY A 5 4.30 13.93 -8.10
C GLY A 5 3.89 12.47 -8.30
N TRP A 6 4.23 11.60 -7.36
CA TRP A 6 3.79 10.22 -7.31
C TRP A 6 2.89 9.98 -6.10
N HIS A 7 2.05 8.97 -6.25
CA HIS A 7 0.98 8.59 -5.35
C HIS A 7 0.92 7.08 -5.25
N ILE A 8 0.52 6.56 -4.11
CA ILE A 8 0.21 5.13 -3.95
C ILE A 8 -1.29 5.01 -3.69
N ASN A 9 -1.97 4.05 -4.31
CA ASN A 9 -3.39 3.79 -4.02
C ASN A 9 -3.60 3.42 -2.54
N ALA A 10 -4.69 3.88 -1.95
CA ALA A 10 -5.05 3.55 -0.58
C ALA A 10 -5.26 2.03 -0.37
N SER A 11 -5.28 1.57 0.88
CA SER A 11 -5.65 0.18 1.20
C SER A 11 -7.11 -0.14 0.86
N VAL A 12 -7.97 0.89 0.84
CA VAL A 12 -9.35 0.82 0.35
C VAL A 12 -9.52 1.88 -0.75
N PRO A 13 -9.31 1.49 -2.03
CA PRO A 13 -9.58 2.37 -3.17
C PRO A 13 -11.06 2.72 -3.29
N LEU A 14 -11.34 3.79 -4.01
CA LEU A 14 -12.72 4.20 -4.32
C LEU A 14 -13.34 3.38 -5.45
N GLU A 15 -12.50 2.80 -6.30
CA GLU A 15 -12.90 2.07 -7.50
C GLU A 15 -12.27 0.66 -7.50
N ASP A 16 -13.00 -0.34 -7.96
CA ASP A 16 -12.65 -1.76 -7.84
C ASP A 16 -11.52 -2.21 -8.79
N TYR A 17 -11.31 -1.49 -9.89
CA TYR A 17 -10.24 -1.75 -10.86
C TYR A 17 -8.87 -1.22 -10.41
N LEU A 18 -8.81 -0.46 -9.31
CA LEU A 18 -7.55 0.03 -8.74
C LEU A 18 -6.95 -1.02 -7.82
N ILE A 19 -5.63 -1.18 -7.89
CA ILE A 19 -4.96 -2.13 -7.00
C ILE A 19 -4.74 -1.48 -5.64
N PRO A 20 -5.28 -2.07 -4.55
CA PRO A 20 -5.10 -1.54 -3.20
C PRO A 20 -3.68 -1.75 -2.69
N THR A 21 -3.23 -0.88 -1.79
CA THR A 21 -2.04 -1.20 -0.99
C THR A 21 -2.38 -2.27 0.04
N GLN A 22 -1.65 -3.38 0.01
CA GLN A 22 -1.80 -4.47 0.97
C GLN A 22 -0.46 -4.78 1.63
N VAL A 23 -0.49 -5.06 2.93
CA VAL A 23 0.64 -5.58 3.67
C VAL A 23 0.21 -6.88 4.30
N SER A 24 1.02 -7.93 4.20
CA SER A 24 0.86 -9.14 5.00
C SER A 24 2.15 -9.51 5.71
N VAL A 25 2.01 -10.00 6.94
CA VAL A 25 3.12 -10.45 7.79
C VAL A 25 2.91 -11.92 8.10
N SER A 26 3.82 -12.78 7.66
CA SER A 26 3.71 -14.24 7.78
C SER A 26 2.35 -14.76 7.30
N GLY A 27 1.87 -14.23 6.17
CA GLY A 27 0.59 -14.59 5.56
C GLY A 27 -0.65 -13.95 6.21
N MET A 28 -0.51 -13.19 7.30
CA MET A 28 -1.62 -12.45 7.92
C MET A 28 -1.70 -11.05 7.34
N ALA A 29 -2.81 -10.72 6.67
CA ALA A 29 -3.05 -9.39 6.12
C ALA A 29 -3.22 -8.35 7.24
N LEU A 30 -2.60 -7.19 7.04
CA LEU A 30 -2.79 -6.01 7.89
C LEU A 30 -4.20 -5.45 7.63
N PRO A 31 -5.04 -5.27 8.68
CA PRO A 31 -6.38 -4.70 8.52
C PRO A 31 -6.34 -3.27 7.97
N ALA A 32 -7.38 -2.87 7.26
CA ALA A 32 -7.48 -1.54 6.65
C ALA A 32 -7.42 -0.41 7.70
N GLU A 33 -7.96 -0.63 8.91
CA GLU A 33 -7.89 0.33 10.02
C GLU A 33 -6.47 0.64 10.51
N ASN A 34 -5.48 -0.18 10.16
CA ASN A 34 -4.08 0.03 10.53
C ASN A 34 -3.30 0.86 9.49
N PHE A 35 -3.97 1.27 8.41
CA PHE A 35 -3.41 2.21 7.44
C PHE A 35 -3.80 3.64 7.82
N PRO A 36 -2.95 4.65 7.51
CA PRO A 36 -3.34 6.04 7.71
C PRO A 36 -4.53 6.42 6.82
N ALA A 37 -5.23 7.48 7.21
CA ALA A 37 -6.29 8.06 6.38
C ALA A 37 -5.71 8.51 5.03
N PRO A 38 -6.30 8.09 3.90
CA PRO A 38 -5.84 8.53 2.58
C PRO A 38 -6.32 9.96 2.30
N ILE A 39 -5.67 10.61 1.33
CA ILE A 39 -6.20 11.82 0.71
C ILE A 39 -7.10 11.44 -0.46
N ILE A 40 -8.14 12.23 -0.69
CA ILE A 40 -8.98 12.09 -1.89
C ILE A 40 -8.56 13.14 -2.90
N LYS A 41 -8.15 12.71 -4.09
CA LYS A 41 -7.61 13.60 -5.12
C LYS A 41 -7.91 13.09 -6.53
N ALA A 42 -8.31 14.01 -7.40
CA ALA A 42 -8.39 13.74 -8.83
C ALA A 42 -6.99 13.79 -9.45
N LEU A 43 -6.68 12.80 -10.29
CA LEU A 43 -5.47 12.76 -11.10
C LEU A 43 -5.85 12.98 -12.56
N GLY A 44 -4.98 13.60 -13.35
CA GLY A 44 -5.27 14.03 -14.72
C GLY A 44 -5.74 12.93 -15.69
N PHE A 45 -5.40 11.67 -15.41
CA PHE A 45 -5.79 10.53 -16.27
C PHE A 45 -7.13 9.87 -15.90
N ASN A 46 -7.72 10.18 -14.74
CA ASN A 46 -8.98 9.58 -14.29
C ASN A 46 -10.03 10.65 -13.99
N ALA A 47 -11.26 10.44 -14.46
CA ALA A 47 -12.36 11.37 -14.20
C ALA A 47 -12.85 11.29 -12.75
N GLN A 48 -12.79 10.11 -12.13
CA GLN A 48 -13.16 9.93 -10.73
C GLN A 48 -11.96 10.23 -9.82
N PRO A 49 -12.19 10.78 -8.61
CA PRO A 49 -11.15 10.94 -7.63
C PRO A 49 -10.65 9.59 -7.13
N LEU A 50 -9.40 9.54 -6.68
CA LEU A 50 -8.77 8.36 -6.08
C LEU A 50 -8.50 8.61 -4.59
N ALA A 51 -8.51 7.54 -3.80
CA ALA A 51 -7.96 7.53 -2.46
C ALA A 51 -6.46 7.19 -2.54
N LEU A 52 -5.59 8.09 -2.08
CA LEU A 52 -4.16 8.05 -2.31
C LEU A 52 -3.34 8.31 -1.04
N TYR A 53 -2.10 7.83 -1.04
CA TYR A 53 -1.03 8.23 -0.12
C TYR A 53 0.01 9.08 -0.86
N GLU A 54 0.51 10.12 -0.19
CA GLU A 54 1.56 11.03 -0.67
C GLU A 54 2.60 11.29 0.43
N GLY A 55 3.81 11.70 0.05
CA GLY A 55 4.86 12.06 1.00
C GLY A 55 5.47 10.84 1.68
N THR A 56 5.09 10.55 2.92
CA THR A 56 5.63 9.42 3.68
C THR A 56 4.49 8.53 4.17
N LEU A 57 4.49 7.27 3.73
CA LEU A 57 3.59 6.23 4.22
C LEU A 57 4.29 5.45 5.34
N GLN A 58 3.82 5.60 6.57
CA GLN A 58 4.29 4.81 7.72
C GLN A 58 3.21 3.82 8.11
N LEU A 59 3.58 2.54 8.19
CA LEU A 59 2.69 1.44 8.55
C LEU A 59 3.25 0.73 9.78
N SER A 60 2.38 0.32 10.68
CA SER A 60 2.72 -0.49 11.85
C SER A 60 1.95 -1.80 11.77
N ALA A 61 2.66 -2.91 11.86
CA ALA A 61 2.07 -4.25 11.83
C ALA A 61 2.55 -5.04 13.06
N PRO A 62 1.66 -5.76 13.75
CA PRO A 62 2.07 -6.65 14.84
C PRO A 62 2.88 -7.82 14.27
N LEU A 63 3.97 -8.17 14.95
CA LEU A 63 4.72 -9.38 14.65
C LEU A 63 4.12 -10.54 15.45
N PRO A 64 3.85 -11.71 14.83
CA PRO A 64 3.39 -12.88 15.57
C PRO A 64 4.43 -13.31 16.61
N GLN A 65 3.99 -13.62 17.83
CA GLN A 65 4.89 -13.97 18.96
C GLN A 65 5.60 -15.33 18.82
N ASN A 66 5.27 -16.15 17.81
CA ASN A 66 5.78 -17.51 17.63
C ASN A 66 6.76 -17.66 16.43
N THR A 67 7.69 -16.72 16.25
CA THR A 67 8.68 -16.78 15.15
C THR A 67 9.90 -17.65 15.43
N SER A 68 9.83 -18.61 16.38
CA SER A 68 11.00 -19.43 16.76
C SER A 68 11.59 -20.28 15.62
N SER A 69 10.91 -20.36 14.47
CA SER A 69 11.36 -21.15 13.31
C SER A 69 11.10 -20.50 11.94
N ASP A 70 10.45 -19.34 11.86
CA ASP A 70 10.11 -18.72 10.57
C ASP A 70 10.38 -17.21 10.64
N PRO A 71 11.37 -16.69 9.90
CA PRO A 71 11.67 -15.28 9.93
C PRO A 71 10.46 -14.51 9.37
N GLY A 72 10.08 -13.41 10.02
CA GLY A 72 8.84 -12.70 9.72
C GLY A 72 8.85 -12.16 8.29
N GLN A 73 8.30 -12.93 7.34
CA GLN A 73 8.19 -12.50 5.95
C GLN A 73 7.10 -11.45 5.84
N VAL A 74 7.44 -10.32 5.25
CA VAL A 74 6.49 -9.26 4.93
C VAL A 74 6.34 -9.18 3.43
N LEU A 75 5.10 -9.23 2.95
CA LEU A 75 4.74 -8.96 1.57
C LEU A 75 4.00 -7.63 1.50
N LEU A 76 4.50 -6.72 0.67
CA LEU A 76 3.89 -5.45 0.32
C LEU A 76 3.45 -5.51 -1.14
N VAL A 77 2.15 -5.33 -1.37
CA VAL A 77 1.57 -5.14 -2.72
C VAL A 77 1.13 -3.70 -2.83
N LEU A 78 1.51 -3.02 -3.91
CA LEU A 78 1.12 -1.64 -4.14
C LEU A 78 0.98 -1.34 -5.63
N GLN A 79 0.30 -0.23 -5.93
CA GLN A 79 0.32 0.36 -7.26
C GLN A 79 0.58 1.86 -7.13
N THR A 80 1.56 2.31 -7.91
CA THR A 80 2.01 3.69 -7.92
C THR A 80 1.41 4.42 -9.12
N CYS A 81 0.83 5.60 -8.89
CA CYS A 81 0.25 6.45 -9.92
C CYS A 81 0.91 7.84 -9.90
N SER A 82 1.03 8.45 -11.07
CA SER A 82 1.34 9.87 -11.26
C SER A 82 0.08 10.60 -11.72
N ASP A 83 0.18 11.89 -12.02
CA ASP A 83 -0.94 12.63 -12.62
C ASP A 83 -1.33 12.14 -14.03
N GLN A 84 -0.51 11.30 -14.67
CA GLN A 84 -0.69 10.87 -16.06
C GLN A 84 -0.99 9.38 -16.23
N ILE A 85 -0.59 8.54 -15.28
CA ILE A 85 -0.67 7.08 -15.42
C ILE A 85 -0.56 6.37 -14.07
N CYS A 86 -1.21 5.22 -13.94
CA CYS A 86 -0.86 4.21 -12.95
C CYS A 86 0.07 3.17 -13.57
N LEU A 87 1.18 2.89 -12.89
CA LEU A 87 2.10 1.85 -13.29
C LEU A 87 1.50 0.45 -13.05
N ALA A 88 2.19 -0.56 -13.57
CA ALA A 88 1.89 -1.93 -13.20
C ALA A 88 2.04 -2.10 -11.67
N PRO A 89 1.28 -3.03 -11.06
CA PRO A 89 1.42 -3.34 -9.64
C PRO A 89 2.82 -3.87 -9.32
N GLU A 90 3.29 -3.58 -8.11
CA GLU A 90 4.56 -4.06 -7.59
C GLU A 90 4.31 -4.92 -6.35
N GLU A 91 5.07 -6.03 -6.26
CA GLU A 91 5.12 -6.90 -5.11
C GLU A 91 6.54 -6.89 -4.54
N VAL A 92 6.68 -6.51 -3.27
CA VAL A 92 7.96 -6.45 -2.58
C VAL A 92 7.90 -7.37 -1.37
N THR A 93 8.81 -8.34 -1.32
CA THR A 93 8.94 -9.25 -0.19
C THR A 93 10.22 -8.96 0.56
N PHE A 94 10.15 -8.87 1.89
CA PHE A 94 11.32 -8.75 2.75
C PHE A 94 11.18 -9.61 4.00
N THR A 95 12.32 -9.99 4.57
CA THR A 95 12.41 -10.91 5.69
C THR A 95 12.93 -10.18 6.92
N LEU A 96 12.20 -10.28 8.02
CA LEU A 96 12.62 -9.79 9.33
C LEU A 96 13.42 -10.89 10.03
N TRP A 97 14.71 -10.64 10.25
CA TRP A 97 15.66 -11.52 10.93
C TRP A 97 15.82 -11.14 12.40
#